data_AF-A0A3Q3KEZ7-F1
#
_entry.id   AF-A0A3Q3KEZ7-F1
#
_cell.length_a   1.000
_cell.length_b   1.000
_cell.length_c   1.000
_cell.angle_alpha   90.00
_cell.angle_beta   90.00
_cell.angle_gamma   90.00
#
_symmetry.space_group_name_H-M   'P 1'
#
loop_
_entity.id
_entity.type
_entity.pdbx_description
1 polymer ?
#
loop_
_entity_poly.entity_id
_entity_poly.type
_entity_poly.pdbx_seq_one_letter_code
_entity_poly.pdbx_strand_id
1 'polypeptide(L)'
;MDGEAEYKENEVKNTSEASFSEKDNSPLPVNGNKKEGAPAEIAASDLQEENYESMKATEEPAVEAATSELGESSGNEIHGVHNTGEDLDGKVNELNDQPVSSEKSIVFEINSSNDIGVPRLHLDTAQRENTARAQEEEEADREEDFSPAPLDKEGISYEEYMQLLQELYKERDQAGHHSSQLQTKLAEYLRKKARDEGQLDSKIQVSEQLQEYEKYINILTDLKQQLTTDSETAQQQTEELRLQAQEKLDKVDNEWRAFMALKQDVAVTMLSRRLGKQAAQAKVESTLAAEQLRQDDLIKVRLKHIKLKLKIHKLEAELRDWEEHGRDTLQLQFEQLQVQRLEQKKQAEKQSEELLKLQKKMSSSLELLSNIKEKLFWSQTEIQAKREQLAEVEATVARKRDLLTRTKQARNRLQRDNQRLKECCGLLGNRVLLRDFEDTVDASDLLGEQLENLKCRQAEIAFSSGRWKKPQTT
;
A
#
# COMPACT_ATOMS: atom_id res chain seq x y z
N MET A 1 90.11 -28.80 -17.69
CA MET A 1 89.03 -27.88 -17.30
C MET A 1 87.99 -27.94 -18.40
N ASP A 2 87.51 -29.14 -18.75
CA ASP A 2 86.51 -29.99 -18.05
C ASP A 2 85.11 -29.39 -18.33
N GLY A 3 84.13 -30.09 -18.91
CA GLY A 3 83.97 -31.45 -19.41
C GLY A 3 82.79 -31.42 -20.40
N GLU A 4 82.92 -32.15 -21.52
CA GLU A 4 82.20 -33.40 -21.81
C GLU A 4 80.78 -33.22 -22.35
N ALA A 5 80.66 -33.66 -23.60
CA ALA A 5 79.45 -33.92 -24.36
C ALA A 5 78.95 -35.34 -24.04
N GLU A 6 77.66 -35.62 -24.20
CA GLU A 6 77.19 -36.68 -25.11
C GLU A 6 75.67 -36.75 -25.29
N TYR A 7 75.34 -37.23 -26.49
CA TYR A 7 74.04 -37.51 -27.08
C TYR A 7 73.44 -38.85 -26.60
N LYS A 8 72.10 -39.03 -26.78
CA LYS A 8 71.39 -40.16 -27.44
C LYS A 8 69.94 -40.29 -26.93
N GLU A 9 68.92 -40.16 -27.78
CA GLU A 9 68.25 -41.18 -28.65
C GLU A 9 67.18 -42.06 -27.96
N ASN A 10 65.92 -41.80 -28.32
CA ASN A 10 64.84 -42.69 -28.82
C ASN A 10 64.65 -44.15 -28.32
N GLU A 11 63.41 -44.47 -27.87
CA GLU A 11 62.48 -45.50 -28.40
C GLU A 11 61.23 -45.60 -27.47
N VAL A 12 59.99 -45.30 -27.89
CA VAL A 12 58.97 -46.07 -28.66
C VAL A 12 58.30 -47.25 -27.92
N LYS A 13 56.97 -47.13 -27.69
CA LYS A 13 55.87 -48.12 -27.93
C LYS A 13 54.57 -47.60 -27.27
N ASN A 14 53.54 -47.13 -28.00
CA ASN A 14 52.49 -47.81 -28.79
C ASN A 14 51.42 -48.61 -28.01
N THR A 15 50.15 -48.16 -28.13
CA THR A 15 48.87 -48.89 -28.36
C THR A 15 47.80 -47.78 -28.60
N SER A 16 47.20 -47.50 -29.78
CA SER A 16 46.23 -48.20 -30.66
C SER A 16 45.11 -48.89 -29.87
N GLU A 17 43.81 -48.56 -30.00
CA GLU A 17 42.88 -48.66 -31.16
C GLU A 17 41.85 -47.49 -31.09
N ALA A 18 41.35 -46.78 -32.11
CA ALA A 18 40.93 -47.01 -33.51
C ALA A 18 39.54 -47.64 -33.72
N SER A 19 38.53 -46.80 -34.01
CA SER A 19 37.41 -47.12 -34.92
C SER A 19 36.79 -45.85 -35.53
N PHE A 20 37.09 -45.60 -36.81
CA PHE A 20 36.30 -44.84 -37.81
C PHE A 20 35.24 -45.81 -38.42
N SER A 21 34.13 -45.48 -39.09
CA SER A 21 33.81 -44.39 -40.05
C SER A 21 32.28 -44.32 -40.36
N GLU A 22 31.81 -43.11 -40.70
CA GLU A 22 30.89 -42.70 -41.79
C GLU A 22 29.59 -43.49 -42.14
N LYS A 23 28.43 -42.78 -42.17
CA LYS A 23 27.77 -42.28 -43.41
C LYS A 23 26.41 -41.60 -43.19
N ASP A 24 26.29 -40.44 -43.84
CA ASP A 24 25.14 -39.72 -44.44
C ASP A 24 23.69 -40.26 -44.31
N ASN A 25 22.77 -39.39 -43.90
CA ASN A 25 21.74 -38.76 -44.76
C ASN A 25 20.53 -38.26 -43.95
N SER A 26 20.25 -36.96 -44.06
CA SER A 26 18.93 -36.34 -43.84
C SER A 26 17.95 -36.81 -44.95
N PRO A 27 16.60 -36.66 -44.84
CA PRO A 27 15.95 -35.34 -44.87
C PRO A 27 14.66 -35.18 -44.05
N LEU A 28 14.27 -33.90 -43.94
CA LEU A 28 12.97 -33.32 -43.55
C LEU A 28 11.74 -33.99 -44.19
N PRO A 29 10.53 -33.62 -43.74
CA PRO A 29 9.74 -32.78 -44.64
C PRO A 29 9.11 -31.53 -44.01
N VAL A 30 9.00 -30.53 -44.87
CA VAL A 30 8.35 -29.22 -44.76
C VAL A 30 7.00 -29.27 -45.51
N ASN A 31 6.13 -28.30 -45.18
CA ASN A 31 4.90 -27.83 -45.86
C ASN A 31 3.58 -28.54 -45.50
N GLY A 32 2.48 -27.83 -45.24
CA GLY A 32 2.25 -26.38 -45.24
C GLY A 32 0.76 -26.01 -45.37
N ASN A 33 0.43 -24.83 -44.84
CA ASN A 33 -0.55 -23.84 -45.31
C ASN A 33 -2.08 -23.90 -45.03
N LYS A 34 -2.51 -22.84 -44.32
CA LYS A 34 -3.52 -21.79 -44.64
C LYS A 34 -5.02 -22.04 -44.40
N LYS A 35 -5.62 -21.21 -43.53
CA LYS A 35 -6.56 -20.08 -43.78
C LYS A 35 -7.26 -19.71 -42.45
N GLU A 36 -7.12 -18.52 -41.89
CA GLU A 36 -7.74 -17.21 -42.23
C GLU A 36 -9.24 -17.14 -41.86
N GLY A 37 -9.60 -16.19 -40.97
CA GLY A 37 -10.99 -15.80 -40.71
C GLY A 37 -11.27 -15.20 -39.32
N ALA A 38 -10.96 -13.91 -39.12
CA ALA A 38 -11.79 -13.00 -38.32
C ALA A 38 -12.48 -12.05 -39.32
N PRO A 39 -13.72 -11.57 -39.08
CA PRO A 39 -14.01 -10.40 -38.22
C PRO A 39 -15.37 -10.61 -37.47
N ALA A 40 -16.01 -9.73 -36.70
CA ALA A 40 -15.76 -8.51 -35.94
C ALA A 40 -17.06 -8.21 -35.12
N GLU A 41 -16.93 -7.27 -34.18
CA GLU A 41 -17.91 -6.22 -33.84
C GLU A 41 -19.05 -6.40 -32.78
N ILE A 42 -18.93 -5.51 -31.77
CA ILE A 42 -19.91 -4.54 -31.23
C ILE A 42 -20.60 -4.81 -29.88
N ALA A 43 -20.41 -3.80 -29.01
CA ALA A 43 -21.27 -3.27 -27.93
C ALA A 43 -21.41 -4.08 -26.64
N ALA A 44 -21.60 -3.48 -25.47
CA ALA A 44 -21.39 -2.13 -24.94
C ALA A 44 -21.65 -2.26 -23.43
N SER A 45 -20.98 -1.42 -22.64
CA SER A 45 -21.50 -0.71 -21.46
C SER A 45 -22.16 -1.44 -20.28
N ASP A 46 -21.58 -1.10 -19.12
CA ASP A 46 -22.25 -0.48 -17.97
C ASP A 46 -22.92 -1.34 -16.89
N LEU A 47 -22.23 -1.32 -15.74
CA LEU A 47 -22.65 -0.69 -14.48
C LEU A 47 -24.01 -1.05 -13.85
N GLN A 48 -23.89 -1.19 -12.54
CA GLN A 48 -24.79 -0.72 -11.47
C GLN A 48 -25.72 -1.72 -10.77
N GLU A 49 -25.35 -1.89 -9.49
CA GLU A 49 -26.13 -1.49 -8.31
C GLU A 49 -27.42 -2.23 -7.93
N GLU A 50 -27.34 -2.66 -6.66
CA GLU A 50 -28.33 -2.49 -5.60
C GLU A 50 -29.43 -3.54 -5.40
N ASN A 51 -29.35 -4.09 -4.17
CA ASN A 51 -30.40 -4.23 -3.15
C ASN A 51 -31.75 -4.82 -3.56
N TYR A 52 -32.20 -5.81 -2.78
CA TYR A 52 -33.44 -5.66 -2.02
C TYR A 52 -33.44 -6.58 -0.79
N GLU A 53 -33.59 -5.95 0.37
CA GLU A 53 -34.08 -6.50 1.63
C GLU A 53 -35.57 -6.90 1.52
N SER A 54 -35.99 -7.97 2.18
CA SER A 54 -37.29 -7.97 2.87
C SER A 54 -37.44 -9.08 3.90
N MET A 55 -37.86 -8.64 5.09
CA MET A 55 -38.25 -9.43 6.26
C MET A 55 -39.65 -10.04 6.09
N LYS A 56 -39.95 -11.16 6.77
CA LYS A 56 -41.14 -11.24 7.65
C LYS A 56 -41.16 -12.46 8.57
N ALA A 57 -41.59 -12.18 9.80
CA ALA A 57 -41.81 -13.08 10.93
C ALA A 57 -43.06 -13.97 10.79
N THR A 58 -43.22 -14.96 11.69
CA THR A 58 -44.32 -15.05 12.70
C THR A 58 -44.32 -16.40 13.46
N GLU A 59 -44.13 -16.30 14.78
CA GLU A 59 -44.76 -16.95 15.97
C GLU A 59 -45.21 -18.44 16.05
N GLU A 60 -44.62 -19.14 17.06
CA GLU A 60 -45.19 -19.98 18.17
C GLU A 60 -46.09 -21.23 17.92
N PRO A 61 -46.34 -22.16 18.91
CA PRO A 61 -45.96 -22.21 20.36
C PRO A 61 -45.48 -23.59 20.96
N ALA A 62 -44.73 -23.47 22.08
CA ALA A 62 -44.86 -24.04 23.45
C ALA A 62 -45.11 -25.53 23.87
N VAL A 63 -44.56 -25.81 25.08
CA VAL A 63 -44.88 -26.78 26.20
C VAL A 63 -44.59 -28.30 26.04
N GLU A 64 -44.17 -29.13 27.02
CA GLU A 64 -44.03 -29.09 28.50
C GLU A 64 -43.21 -30.30 29.07
N ALA A 65 -42.49 -30.06 30.18
CA ALA A 65 -42.21 -30.85 31.41
C ALA A 65 -41.71 -32.32 31.53
N ALA A 66 -40.93 -32.48 32.63
CA ALA A 66 -40.77 -33.62 33.58
C ALA A 66 -39.57 -34.58 33.36
N THR A 67 -38.79 -35.08 34.34
CA THR A 67 -38.62 -34.95 35.82
C THR A 67 -37.44 -35.87 36.24
N SER A 68 -36.77 -35.57 37.36
CA SER A 68 -36.04 -36.50 38.28
C SER A 68 -34.69 -37.12 37.86
N GLU A 69 -33.72 -37.46 38.71
CA GLU A 69 -33.33 -37.19 40.11
C GLU A 69 -31.92 -37.79 40.34
N LEU A 70 -31.19 -37.22 41.30
CA LEU A 70 -30.18 -37.78 42.21
C LEU A 70 -28.94 -38.58 41.73
N GLY A 71 -27.79 -38.14 42.25
CA GLY A 71 -26.54 -38.90 42.37
C GLY A 71 -25.45 -38.07 43.06
N GLU A 72 -25.49 -38.04 44.39
CA GLU A 72 -24.59 -37.32 45.31
C GLU A 72 -23.16 -37.88 45.38
N SER A 73 -22.32 -37.11 46.09
CA SER A 73 -21.03 -37.46 46.73
C SER A 73 -19.81 -36.98 45.92
N SER A 74 -18.85 -36.20 46.44
CA SER A 74 -18.54 -35.73 47.79
C SER A 74 -17.46 -34.64 47.62
N GLY A 75 -17.60 -33.45 48.21
CA GLY A 75 -16.80 -32.98 49.36
C GLY A 75 -15.38 -32.51 48.98
N ASN A 76 -15.14 -31.19 48.85
CA ASN A 76 -14.58 -30.26 49.87
C ASN A 76 -13.05 -30.39 50.00
N GLU A 77 -12.19 -29.39 50.19
CA GLU A 77 -12.18 -27.94 50.47
C GLU A 77 -10.69 -27.52 50.29
N ILE A 78 -10.33 -26.46 49.58
CA ILE A 78 -10.00 -25.09 50.05
C ILE A 78 -8.74 -24.93 50.95
N HIS A 79 -7.97 -23.87 50.64
CA HIS A 79 -6.82 -23.21 51.31
C HIS A 79 -5.41 -23.72 50.93
N GLY A 80 -4.41 -22.87 50.70
CA GLY A 80 -4.30 -21.42 50.91
C GLY A 80 -2.96 -20.88 50.40
N VAL A 81 -2.92 -19.56 50.30
CA VAL A 81 -1.87 -18.64 49.84
C VAL A 81 -0.55 -18.78 50.62
N HIS A 82 0.60 -18.63 49.94
CA HIS A 82 1.75 -17.89 50.47
C HIS A 82 2.65 -17.35 49.34
N ASN A 83 2.82 -16.03 49.33
CA ASN A 83 3.87 -15.29 48.64
C ASN A 83 5.12 -15.22 49.53
N THR A 84 6.30 -15.42 48.93
CA THR A 84 7.65 -14.91 49.29
C THR A 84 8.53 -15.29 48.08
N GLY A 85 9.23 -14.41 47.35
CA GLY A 85 10.11 -13.34 47.81
C GLY A 85 11.56 -13.85 47.77
N GLU A 86 12.42 -13.14 47.01
CA GLU A 86 13.91 -13.19 46.95
C GLU A 86 14.60 -13.92 45.78
N ASP A 87 15.16 -13.07 44.90
CA ASP A 87 16.52 -13.04 44.33
C ASP A 87 17.17 -14.29 43.71
N LEU A 88 17.65 -14.13 42.46
CA LEU A 88 19.07 -14.19 42.10
C LEU A 88 19.29 -13.90 40.58
N ASP A 89 19.94 -12.76 40.34
CA ASP A 89 21.08 -12.51 39.44
C ASP A 89 21.10 -12.98 37.97
N GLY A 90 21.00 -12.00 37.06
CA GLY A 90 22.18 -11.46 36.38
C GLY A 90 22.92 -12.31 35.32
N LYS A 91 22.58 -12.12 34.03
CA LYS A 91 23.60 -11.98 32.98
C LYS A 91 23.10 -11.11 31.83
N VAL A 92 23.52 -9.84 31.91
CA VAL A 92 23.39 -8.79 30.91
C VAL A 92 24.40 -9.07 29.78
N ASN A 93 23.94 -9.04 28.52
CA ASN A 93 24.81 -8.70 27.40
C ASN A 93 24.47 -7.27 26.98
N GLU A 94 25.49 -6.45 27.14
CA GLU A 94 25.55 -5.00 27.10
C GLU A 94 25.49 -4.51 25.64
N LEU A 95 24.40 -3.83 25.29
CA LEU A 95 24.34 -2.94 24.13
C LEU A 95 25.07 -1.66 24.51
N ASN A 96 26.18 -1.40 23.82
CA ASN A 96 26.98 -0.20 23.94
C ASN A 96 26.27 0.96 23.21
N ASP A 97 25.49 1.74 23.95
CA ASP A 97 25.07 3.08 23.56
C ASP A 97 25.58 4.07 24.62
N GLN A 98 26.54 4.93 24.24
CA GLN A 98 26.64 6.26 24.84
C GLN A 98 27.14 7.31 23.85
N PRO A 99 26.73 8.57 24.06
CA PRO A 99 26.65 9.61 23.06
C PRO A 99 27.94 10.42 22.99
N VAL A 100 28.22 11.03 21.83
CA VAL A 100 29.26 12.06 21.72
C VAL A 100 28.70 13.26 20.99
N SER A 101 28.37 14.29 21.77
CA SER A 101 28.33 15.67 21.33
C SER A 101 29.75 16.15 21.01
N SER A 102 29.99 16.66 19.80
CA SER A 102 30.97 17.71 19.60
C SER A 102 30.58 18.55 18.38
N GLU A 103 30.26 19.82 18.65
CA GLU A 103 30.20 20.89 17.68
C GLU A 103 31.56 20.99 16.96
N LYS A 104 31.53 20.96 15.63
CA LYS A 104 32.61 21.52 14.82
C LYS A 104 32.04 22.52 13.82
N SER A 105 32.17 23.76 14.27
CA SER A 105 32.29 24.99 13.50
C SER A 105 32.95 24.76 12.13
N ILE A 106 32.21 25.08 11.07
CA ILE A 106 32.72 25.19 9.70
C ILE A 106 33.36 26.58 9.58
N VAL A 107 34.68 26.63 9.71
CA VAL A 107 35.49 27.79 9.33
C VAL A 107 35.90 27.59 7.87
N PHE A 108 35.42 28.49 7.01
CA PHE A 108 35.95 28.72 5.68
C PHE A 108 37.39 29.24 5.79
N GLU A 109 38.35 28.51 5.24
CA GLU A 109 39.65 29.10 4.91
C GLU A 109 40.04 28.72 3.48
N ILE A 110 40.19 29.78 2.70
CA ILE A 110 40.48 29.86 1.27
C ILE A 110 41.93 29.44 1.06
N ASN A 111 42.20 28.50 0.14
CA ASN A 111 43.41 28.50 -0.69
C ASN A 111 43.22 27.62 -1.93
N SER A 112 42.78 28.28 -3.00
CA SER A 112 43.24 28.16 -4.40
C SER A 112 44.13 26.96 -4.77
N SER A 113 43.59 26.06 -5.59
CA SER A 113 44.29 25.59 -6.79
C SER A 113 43.26 25.12 -7.82
N ASN A 114 43.39 25.64 -9.03
CA ASN A 114 42.52 25.43 -10.18
C ASN A 114 42.54 23.99 -10.68
N ASP A 115 41.38 23.39 -10.93
CA ASP A 115 41.11 22.66 -12.18
C ASP A 115 39.59 22.49 -12.37
N ILE A 116 39.04 23.11 -13.41
CA ILE A 116 37.59 23.15 -13.69
C ILE A 116 37.30 22.09 -14.76
N GLY A 117 36.83 20.92 -14.33
CA GLY A 117 36.17 19.92 -15.18
C GLY A 117 34.66 20.13 -15.14
N VAL A 118 34.06 20.54 -16.27
CA VAL A 118 32.62 20.80 -16.42
C VAL A 118 31.87 19.47 -16.67
N PRO A 119 30.66 19.25 -16.10
CA PRO A 119 29.89 18.01 -16.26
C PRO A 119 29.22 17.93 -17.64
N ARG A 120 29.34 16.78 -18.32
CA ARG A 120 28.62 16.47 -19.55
C ARG A 120 27.15 16.19 -19.26
N LEU A 121 26.26 17.04 -19.80
CA LEU A 121 24.84 16.76 -19.92
C LEU A 121 24.60 15.88 -21.16
N HIS A 122 24.02 14.71 -20.92
CA HIS A 122 23.55 13.77 -21.94
C HIS A 122 22.20 14.26 -22.47
N LEU A 123 22.17 14.80 -23.69
CA LEU A 123 20.93 15.08 -24.42
C LEU A 123 20.99 14.37 -25.78
N ASP A 124 20.37 13.19 -25.84
CA ASP A 124 19.99 12.54 -27.08
C ASP A 124 18.84 13.33 -27.71
N THR A 125 19.09 13.98 -28.86
CA THR A 125 18.02 14.21 -29.82
C THR A 125 18.57 14.28 -31.25
N ALA A 126 18.10 13.33 -32.04
CA ALA A 126 18.33 13.12 -33.47
C ALA A 126 18.47 14.41 -34.31
N GLN A 127 19.67 14.63 -34.83
CA GLN A 127 19.90 15.53 -35.97
C GLN A 127 20.13 14.70 -37.23
N ARG A 128 19.15 14.84 -38.14
CA ARG A 128 19.21 14.57 -39.58
C ARG A 128 20.62 14.78 -40.15
N GLU A 129 21.20 13.68 -40.65
CA GLU A 129 22.30 13.71 -41.60
C GLU A 129 21.84 14.41 -42.88
N ASN A 130 22.38 15.59 -43.12
CA ASN A 130 22.43 16.23 -44.44
C ASN A 130 23.73 17.03 -44.49
N THR A 131 24.82 16.39 -44.89
CA THR A 131 25.97 16.97 -45.62
C THR A 131 27.04 15.89 -45.82
N ALA A 132 26.84 15.02 -46.81
CA ALA A 132 27.92 14.18 -47.34
C ALA A 132 28.74 15.01 -48.34
N ARG A 133 29.80 15.60 -47.79
CA ARG A 133 31.17 15.70 -48.31
C ARG A 133 31.39 15.20 -49.74
N ALA A 134 31.85 16.11 -50.58
CA ALA A 134 32.56 15.84 -51.83
C ALA A 134 33.75 14.90 -51.59
N GLN A 135 33.84 13.85 -52.41
CA GLN A 135 35.08 13.13 -52.69
C GLN A 135 35.29 13.12 -54.19
N GLU A 136 36.44 13.66 -54.57
CA GLU A 136 37.11 13.44 -55.84
C GLU A 136 37.43 11.95 -55.98
N GLU A 137 37.06 11.36 -57.12
CA GLU A 137 37.68 10.14 -57.64
C GLU A 137 38.13 10.43 -59.08
N GLU A 138 39.45 10.42 -59.30
CA GLU A 138 40.04 10.16 -60.61
C GLU A 138 40.19 8.63 -60.79
N GLU A 139 39.55 8.14 -61.85
CA GLU A 139 40.05 7.20 -62.88
C GLU A 139 41.05 6.10 -62.52
N ALA A 140 40.62 4.85 -62.71
CA ALA A 140 41.44 3.78 -63.29
C ALA A 140 40.57 2.60 -63.80
N ASP A 141 40.47 2.51 -65.12
CA ASP A 141 40.37 1.32 -65.98
C ASP A 141 39.73 0.04 -65.40
N ARG A 142 38.50 -0.23 -65.84
CA ARG A 142 38.02 -1.60 -66.05
C ARG A 142 37.48 -1.74 -67.46
N GLU A 143 38.15 -2.60 -68.22
CA GLU A 143 37.71 -3.07 -69.53
C GLU A 143 36.25 -3.56 -69.48
N GLU A 144 35.49 -3.07 -70.45
CA GLU A 144 34.12 -3.48 -70.75
C GLU A 144 34.07 -4.97 -71.10
N ASP A 145 33.24 -5.74 -70.40
CA ASP A 145 32.63 -6.95 -70.94
C ASP A 145 31.11 -6.80 -70.80
N PHE A 146 30.48 -6.52 -71.93
CA PHE A 146 29.03 -6.33 -72.06
C PHE A 146 28.32 -7.69 -72.06
N SER A 147 27.52 -7.94 -71.03
CA SER A 147 26.34 -8.82 -71.13
C SER A 147 25.20 -8.21 -70.31
N PRO A 148 24.03 -7.91 -70.92
CA PRO A 148 22.95 -7.19 -70.26
C PRO A 148 21.99 -8.16 -69.56
N ALA A 149 21.71 -7.94 -68.28
CA ALA A 149 20.64 -8.58 -67.54
C ALA A 149 20.16 -7.65 -66.39
N PRO A 150 18.86 -7.68 -66.04
CA PRO A 150 18.03 -6.47 -66.11
C PRO A 150 17.91 -5.67 -64.81
N LEU A 151 17.62 -4.39 -65.03
CA LEU A 151 17.02 -3.43 -64.11
C LEU A 151 15.81 -4.01 -63.38
N ASP A 152 15.87 -4.01 -62.05
CA ASP A 152 14.71 -3.80 -61.18
C ASP A 152 15.16 -2.86 -60.06
N LYS A 153 15.06 -1.56 -60.34
CA LYS A 153 14.94 -0.55 -59.30
C LYS A 153 13.46 -0.17 -59.29
N GLU A 154 12.74 -0.52 -58.23
CA GLU A 154 11.53 0.21 -57.84
C GLU A 154 11.91 1.69 -57.68
N GLY A 155 11.91 2.41 -58.80
CA GLY A 155 11.90 3.85 -58.82
C GLY A 155 10.50 4.28 -58.47
N ILE A 156 10.31 4.72 -57.23
CA ILE A 156 9.31 5.75 -56.94
C ILE A 156 9.50 6.80 -58.04
N SER A 157 8.47 7.02 -58.86
CA SER A 157 8.57 7.91 -60.01
C SER A 157 9.05 9.28 -59.52
N TYR A 158 9.96 9.94 -60.23
CA TYR A 158 10.40 11.30 -59.90
C TYR A 158 9.20 12.24 -59.67
N GLU A 159 8.10 11.97 -60.38
CA GLU A 159 6.81 12.62 -60.23
C GLU A 159 6.16 12.38 -58.86
N GLU A 160 6.19 11.17 -58.32
CA GLU A 160 5.65 10.82 -57.00
C GLU A 160 6.49 11.45 -55.87
N TYR A 161 7.82 11.52 -56.04
CA TYR A 161 8.70 12.23 -55.10
C TYR A 161 8.42 13.74 -55.09
N MET A 162 8.19 14.34 -56.26
CA MET A 162 7.83 15.76 -56.38
C MET A 162 6.45 16.06 -55.78
N GLN A 163 5.48 15.14 -55.95
CA GLN A 163 4.16 15.25 -55.32
C GLN A 163 4.25 15.17 -53.79
N LEU A 164 5.04 14.22 -53.26
CA LEU A 164 5.29 14.10 -51.82
C LEU A 164 5.95 15.36 -51.24
N LEU A 165 6.94 15.93 -51.95
CA LEU A 165 7.58 17.18 -51.53
C LEU A 165 6.57 18.34 -51.48
N GLN A 166 5.68 18.41 -52.46
CA GLN A 166 4.64 19.44 -52.52
C GLN A 166 3.59 19.27 -51.42
N GLU A 167 3.22 18.04 -51.08
CA GLU A 167 2.34 17.72 -49.95
C GLU A 167 2.99 18.12 -48.62
N LEU A 168 4.25 17.79 -48.40
CA LEU A 168 5.00 18.19 -47.21
C LEU A 168 5.10 19.72 -47.06
N TYR A 169 5.24 20.47 -48.17
CA TYR A 169 5.20 21.93 -48.11
C TYR A 169 3.82 22.46 -47.70
N LYS A 170 2.74 21.87 -48.21
CA LYS A 170 1.37 22.24 -47.81
C LYS A 170 1.12 21.91 -46.34
N GLU A 171 1.55 20.75 -45.87
CA GLU A 171 1.43 20.35 -44.46
C GLU A 171 2.22 21.28 -43.55
N ARG A 172 3.46 21.65 -43.92
CA ARG A 172 4.25 22.65 -43.21
C ARG A 172 3.51 23.99 -43.13
N ASP A 173 2.93 24.44 -44.22
CA ASP A 173 2.22 25.73 -44.26
C ASP A 173 0.93 25.68 -43.44
N GLN A 174 0.19 24.58 -43.49
CA GLN A 174 -0.98 24.35 -42.65
C GLN A 174 -0.61 24.29 -41.16
N ALA A 175 0.46 23.58 -40.80
CA ALA A 175 0.99 23.55 -39.44
C ALA A 175 1.47 24.94 -38.98
N GLY A 176 2.12 25.70 -39.87
CA GLY A 176 2.53 27.07 -39.62
C GLY A 176 1.34 28.01 -39.38
N HIS A 177 0.30 27.91 -40.20
CA HIS A 177 -0.94 28.65 -40.02
C HIS A 177 -1.65 28.26 -38.71
N HIS A 178 -1.72 26.97 -38.39
CA HIS A 178 -2.35 26.50 -37.15
C HIS A 178 -1.56 26.97 -35.91
N SER A 179 -0.24 26.90 -35.96
CA SER A 179 0.65 27.43 -34.92
C SER A 179 0.45 28.94 -34.73
N SER A 180 0.38 29.72 -35.82
CA SER A 180 0.11 31.16 -35.76
C SER A 180 -1.28 31.47 -35.19
N GLN A 181 -2.30 30.69 -35.55
CA GLN A 181 -3.65 30.83 -34.98
C GLN A 181 -3.68 30.51 -33.49
N LEU A 182 -2.99 29.44 -33.05
CA LEU A 182 -2.88 29.08 -31.64
C LEU A 182 -2.11 30.14 -30.85
N GLN A 183 -1.02 30.69 -31.40
CA GLN A 183 -0.27 31.79 -30.79
C GLN A 183 -1.13 33.06 -30.66
N THR A 184 -1.96 33.36 -31.67
CA THR A 184 -2.90 34.49 -31.62
C THR A 184 -3.96 34.28 -30.53
N LYS A 185 -4.56 33.07 -30.44
CA LYS A 185 -5.51 32.71 -29.38
C LYS A 185 -4.87 32.75 -27.98
N LEU A 186 -3.62 32.30 -27.87
CA LEU A 186 -2.86 32.35 -26.62
C LEU A 186 -2.60 33.79 -26.20
N ALA A 187 -2.19 34.65 -27.13
CA ALA A 187 -2.00 36.08 -26.87
C ALA A 187 -3.30 36.78 -26.45
N GLU A 188 -4.43 36.44 -27.07
CA GLU A 188 -5.75 36.93 -26.66
C GLU A 188 -6.15 36.43 -25.27
N TYR A 189 -5.92 35.14 -24.97
CA TYR A 189 -6.18 34.55 -23.66
C TYR A 189 -5.33 35.20 -22.56
N LEU A 190 -4.03 35.39 -22.80
CA LEU A 190 -3.12 36.07 -21.88
C LEU A 190 -3.52 37.54 -21.66
N ARG A 191 -3.94 38.24 -22.73
CA ARG A 191 -4.44 39.63 -22.65
C ARG A 191 -5.75 39.73 -21.86
N LYS A 192 -6.62 38.72 -21.97
CA LYS A 192 -7.88 38.63 -21.22
C LYS A 192 -7.64 38.27 -19.75
N LYS A 193 -6.76 37.31 -19.48
CA LYS A 193 -6.33 36.94 -18.11
C LYS A 193 -5.67 38.11 -17.37
N ALA A 194 -4.84 38.91 -18.05
CA ALA A 194 -4.23 40.12 -17.50
C ALA A 194 -5.23 41.26 -17.19
N ARG A 195 -6.49 41.17 -17.68
CA ARG A 195 -7.58 42.08 -17.32
C ARG A 195 -8.39 41.60 -16.12
N ASP A 196 -8.49 40.28 -15.93
CA ASP A 196 -9.34 39.65 -14.90
C ASP A 196 -8.60 39.38 -13.58
N GLU A 197 -7.27 39.15 -13.61
CA GLU A 197 -6.43 39.07 -12.42
C GLU A 197 -5.71 40.39 -12.15
N GLY A 198 -5.68 40.83 -10.89
CA GLY A 198 -5.02 42.07 -10.44
C GLY A 198 -3.63 42.25 -11.07
N GLN A 199 -3.46 43.39 -11.74
CA GLN A 199 -2.37 43.75 -12.65
C GLN A 199 -0.95 43.73 -12.06
N LEU A 200 -0.78 43.40 -10.78
CA LEU A 200 0.49 43.40 -10.06
C LEU A 200 1.06 41.98 -9.88
N ASP A 201 0.25 41.01 -9.42
CA ASP A 201 0.73 39.63 -9.20
C ASP A 201 1.01 38.89 -10.52
N SER A 202 0.16 39.08 -11.54
CA SER A 202 0.39 38.54 -12.88
C SER A 202 1.61 39.16 -13.57
N LYS A 203 1.98 40.42 -13.24
CA LYS A 203 3.08 41.13 -13.91
C LYS A 203 4.43 40.81 -13.27
N ILE A 204 4.45 40.52 -11.98
CA ILE A 204 5.63 40.04 -11.24
C ILE A 204 5.96 38.61 -11.68
N GLN A 205 4.98 37.69 -11.73
CA GLN A 205 5.20 36.33 -12.23
C GLN A 205 5.64 36.29 -13.71
N VAL A 206 5.03 37.11 -14.57
CA VAL A 206 5.45 37.20 -15.98
C VAL A 206 6.85 37.81 -16.12
N SER A 207 7.22 38.75 -15.25
CA SER A 207 8.57 39.34 -15.23
C SER A 207 9.63 38.35 -14.75
N GLU A 208 9.35 37.56 -13.72
CA GLU A 208 10.25 36.51 -13.23
C GLU A 208 10.45 35.42 -14.29
N GLN A 209 9.37 34.99 -14.93
CA GLN A 209 9.42 33.98 -15.98
C GLN A 209 10.13 34.47 -17.26
N LEU A 210 10.01 35.76 -17.59
CA LEU A 210 10.79 36.40 -18.65
C LEU A 210 12.29 36.49 -18.29
N GLN A 211 12.61 36.79 -17.04
CA GLN A 211 14.00 36.82 -16.57
C GLN A 211 14.62 35.42 -16.55
N GLU A 212 13.87 34.39 -16.16
CA GLU A 212 14.31 33.00 -16.28
C GLU A 212 14.52 32.60 -17.74
N TYR A 213 13.58 32.93 -18.62
CA TYR A 213 13.72 32.71 -20.05
C TYR A 213 14.95 33.42 -20.63
N GLU A 214 15.19 34.67 -20.25
CA GLU A 214 16.37 35.44 -20.66
C GLU A 214 17.67 34.80 -20.14
N LYS A 215 17.69 34.32 -18.89
CA LYS A 215 18.82 33.53 -18.36
C LYS A 215 19.05 32.27 -19.19
N TYR A 216 18.01 31.50 -19.50
CA TYR A 216 18.13 30.29 -20.32
C TYR A 216 18.61 30.61 -21.74
N ILE A 217 18.14 31.70 -22.36
CA ILE A 217 18.61 32.14 -23.67
C ILE A 217 20.07 32.57 -23.63
N ASN A 218 20.51 33.28 -22.58
CA ASN A 218 21.91 33.64 -22.42
C ASN A 218 22.79 32.40 -22.24
N ILE A 219 22.39 31.46 -21.38
CA ILE A 219 23.10 30.18 -21.21
C ILE A 219 23.17 29.41 -22.53
N LEU A 220 22.08 29.34 -23.30
CA LEU A 220 22.07 28.68 -24.62
C LEU A 220 22.97 29.39 -25.63
N THR A 221 23.06 30.71 -25.55
CA THR A 221 23.91 31.51 -26.45
C THR A 221 25.38 31.32 -26.11
N ASP A 222 25.72 31.34 -24.82
CA ASP A 222 27.06 31.07 -24.31
C ASP A 222 27.50 29.65 -24.66
N LEU A 223 26.62 28.65 -24.47
CA LEU A 223 26.89 27.25 -24.86
C LEU A 223 27.10 27.10 -26.36
N LYS A 224 26.31 27.79 -27.19
CA LYS A 224 26.51 27.79 -28.64
C LYS A 224 27.85 28.42 -29.00
N GLN A 225 28.18 29.55 -28.38
CA GLN A 225 29.45 30.22 -28.63
C GLN A 225 30.63 29.33 -28.22
N GLN A 226 30.54 28.68 -27.06
CA GLN A 226 31.54 27.72 -26.59
C GLN A 226 31.68 26.53 -27.57
N LEU A 227 30.57 25.95 -28.03
CA LEU A 227 30.60 24.87 -29.02
C LEU A 227 31.26 25.31 -30.32
N THR A 228 30.99 26.54 -30.79
CA THR A 228 31.62 27.06 -32.00
C THR A 228 33.12 27.28 -31.82
N THR A 229 33.55 27.86 -30.69
CA THR A 229 34.98 28.06 -30.42
C THR A 229 35.71 26.73 -30.24
N ASP A 230 35.08 25.76 -29.57
CA ASP A 230 35.65 24.43 -29.36
C ASP A 230 35.75 23.66 -30.70
N SER A 231 34.74 23.79 -31.57
CA SER A 231 34.77 23.24 -32.92
C SER A 231 35.86 23.88 -33.78
N GLU A 232 35.98 25.20 -33.77
CA GLU A 232 36.99 25.93 -34.54
C GLU A 232 38.41 25.58 -34.09
N THR A 233 38.64 25.52 -32.78
CA THR A 233 39.95 25.15 -32.23
C THR A 233 40.29 23.68 -32.53
N ALA A 234 39.34 22.75 -32.41
CA ALA A 234 39.54 21.36 -32.80
C ALA A 234 39.84 21.21 -34.30
N GLN A 235 39.17 22.01 -35.15
CA GLN A 235 39.43 22.03 -36.58
C GLN A 235 40.83 22.56 -36.90
N GLN A 236 41.23 23.67 -36.29
CA GLN A 236 42.58 24.23 -36.43
C GLN A 236 43.66 23.22 -36.03
N GLN A 237 43.48 22.53 -34.89
CA GLN A 237 44.40 21.47 -34.45
C GLN A 237 44.45 20.29 -35.44
N THR A 238 43.30 19.91 -36.00
CA THR A 238 43.22 18.85 -37.02
C THR A 238 43.99 19.24 -38.27
N GLU A 239 43.84 20.48 -38.74
CA GLU A 239 44.54 21.01 -39.91
C GLU A 239 46.05 21.10 -39.66
N GLU A 240 46.48 21.57 -38.49
CA GLU A 240 47.88 21.61 -38.10
C GLU A 240 48.51 20.21 -38.08
N LEU A 241 47.86 19.24 -37.41
CA LEU A 241 48.33 17.86 -37.38
C LEU A 241 48.37 17.24 -38.79
N ARG A 242 47.41 17.59 -39.67
CA ARG A 242 47.39 17.14 -41.06
C ARG A 242 48.60 17.67 -41.83
N LEU A 243 48.92 18.97 -41.68
CA LEU A 243 50.08 19.58 -42.33
C LEU A 243 51.39 18.96 -41.82
N GLN A 244 51.52 18.77 -40.50
CA GLN A 244 52.69 18.11 -39.92
C GLN A 244 52.84 16.65 -40.40
N ALA A 245 51.73 15.92 -40.56
CA ALA A 245 51.75 14.56 -41.09
C ALA A 245 52.20 14.54 -42.56
N GLN A 246 51.70 15.47 -43.38
CA GLN A 246 52.10 15.59 -44.78
C GLN A 246 53.59 15.92 -44.92
N GLU A 247 54.08 16.90 -44.15
CA GLU A 247 55.50 17.28 -44.19
C GLU A 247 56.41 16.10 -43.81
N LYS A 248 56.02 15.30 -42.81
CA LYS A 248 56.76 14.08 -42.43
C LYS A 248 56.71 13.03 -43.53
N LEU A 249 55.57 12.85 -44.19
CA LEU A 249 55.43 11.91 -45.31
C LEU A 249 56.35 12.31 -46.47
N ASP A 250 56.36 13.59 -46.85
CA ASP A 250 57.20 14.11 -47.92
C ASP A 250 58.69 13.92 -47.62
N LYS A 251 59.11 14.13 -46.35
CA LYS A 251 60.48 13.86 -45.90
C LYS A 251 60.85 12.39 -46.03
N VAL A 252 59.99 11.49 -45.55
CA VAL A 252 60.20 10.03 -45.65
C VAL A 252 60.28 9.59 -47.11
N ASP A 253 59.42 10.10 -47.98
CA ASP A 253 59.41 9.76 -49.41
C ASP A 253 60.67 10.26 -50.13
N ASN A 254 61.16 11.44 -49.76
CA ASN A 254 62.42 11.98 -50.30
C ASN A 254 63.62 11.12 -49.85
N GLU A 255 63.72 10.80 -48.56
CA GLU A 255 64.78 9.95 -48.02
C GLU A 255 64.73 8.53 -48.59
N TRP A 256 63.53 7.96 -48.75
CA TRP A 256 63.32 6.65 -49.37
C TRP A 256 63.78 6.63 -50.82
N ARG A 257 63.42 7.64 -51.62
CA ARG A 257 63.90 7.77 -53.01
C ARG A 257 65.42 7.87 -53.09
N ALA A 258 66.05 8.66 -52.20
CA ALA A 258 67.50 8.77 -52.15
C ALA A 258 68.18 7.44 -51.78
N PHE A 259 67.64 6.72 -50.79
CA PHE A 259 68.12 5.40 -50.39
C PHE A 259 67.99 4.37 -51.52
N MET A 260 66.85 4.35 -52.22
CA MET A 260 66.62 3.43 -53.34
C MET A 260 67.55 3.70 -54.52
N ALA A 261 67.81 4.98 -54.84
CA ALA A 261 68.79 5.35 -55.86
C ALA A 261 70.21 4.88 -55.50
N LEU A 262 70.63 5.07 -54.24
CA LEU A 262 71.92 4.59 -53.74
C LEU A 262 72.02 3.05 -53.81
N LYS A 263 70.96 2.35 -53.38
CA LYS A 263 70.89 0.89 -53.44
C LYS A 263 71.03 0.38 -54.88
N GLN A 264 70.35 1.01 -55.83
CA GLN A 264 70.43 0.68 -57.25
C GLN A 264 71.84 0.95 -57.80
N ASP A 265 72.43 2.12 -57.55
CA ASP A 265 73.76 2.50 -58.05
C ASP A 265 74.86 1.57 -57.54
N VAL A 266 74.85 1.27 -56.23
CA VAL A 266 75.80 0.33 -55.62
C VAL A 266 75.65 -1.07 -56.20
N ALA A 267 74.43 -1.57 -56.33
CA ALA A 267 74.17 -2.91 -56.87
C ALA A 267 74.59 -3.02 -58.35
N VAL A 268 74.27 -2.01 -59.18
CA VAL A 268 74.66 -1.96 -60.59
C VAL A 268 76.18 -1.87 -60.72
N THR A 269 76.85 -1.02 -59.93
CA THR A 269 78.32 -0.88 -59.97
C THR A 269 79.03 -2.19 -59.61
N MET A 270 78.54 -2.91 -58.60
CA MET A 270 79.11 -4.19 -58.18
C MET A 270 78.88 -5.31 -59.19
N LEU A 271 77.69 -5.40 -59.78
CA LEU A 271 77.34 -6.45 -60.75
C LEU A 271 77.87 -6.18 -62.16
N SER A 272 78.06 -4.90 -62.54
CA SER A 272 78.58 -4.50 -63.85
C SER A 272 79.97 -5.08 -64.14
N ARG A 273 80.80 -5.26 -63.10
CA ARG A 273 82.13 -5.88 -63.20
C ARG A 273 82.08 -7.35 -63.63
N ARG A 274 80.97 -8.06 -63.39
CA ARG A 274 80.83 -9.51 -63.66
C ARG A 274 79.93 -9.83 -64.84
N LEU A 275 78.86 -9.06 -65.05
CA LEU A 275 77.81 -9.37 -66.05
C LEU A 275 77.76 -8.38 -67.23
N GLY A 276 78.49 -7.26 -67.14
CA GLY A 276 78.33 -6.12 -68.06
C GLY A 276 77.20 -5.18 -67.63
N LYS A 277 77.30 -3.90 -68.03
CA LYS A 277 76.46 -2.81 -67.50
C LYS A 277 74.95 -3.04 -67.71
N GLN A 278 74.53 -3.39 -68.93
CA GLN A 278 73.11 -3.60 -69.23
C GLN A 278 72.52 -4.83 -68.54
N ALA A 279 73.23 -5.97 -68.54
CA ALA A 279 72.73 -7.18 -67.90
C ALA A 279 72.67 -7.04 -66.37
N ALA A 280 73.63 -6.31 -65.77
CA ALA A 280 73.59 -5.95 -64.35
C ALA A 280 72.39 -5.06 -64.03
N GLN A 281 72.14 -4.02 -64.84
CA GLN A 281 71.02 -3.11 -64.66
C GLN A 281 69.66 -3.82 -64.73
N ALA A 282 69.43 -4.64 -65.75
CA ALA A 282 68.19 -5.40 -65.90
C ALA A 282 67.94 -6.38 -64.72
N LYS A 283 69.00 -7.03 -64.21
CA LYS A 283 68.87 -7.94 -63.06
C LYS A 283 68.54 -7.20 -61.77
N VAL A 284 69.19 -6.05 -61.51
CA VAL A 284 68.90 -5.21 -60.33
C VAL A 284 67.46 -4.71 -60.39
N GLU A 285 67.03 -4.16 -61.53
CA GLU A 285 65.66 -3.67 -61.72
C GLU A 285 64.62 -4.77 -61.50
N SER A 286 64.84 -5.98 -62.04
CA SER A 286 63.96 -7.12 -61.80
C SER A 286 63.87 -7.51 -60.32
N THR A 287 65.00 -7.54 -59.59
CA THR A 287 65.00 -7.86 -58.16
C THR A 287 64.36 -6.78 -57.30
N LEU A 288 64.59 -5.50 -57.62
CA LEU A 288 63.98 -4.37 -56.92
C LEU A 288 62.46 -4.32 -57.16
N ALA A 289 62.01 -4.61 -58.37
CA ALA A 289 60.58 -4.72 -58.68
C ALA A 289 59.91 -5.86 -57.88
N ALA A 290 60.57 -7.02 -57.77
CA ALA A 290 60.06 -8.14 -56.97
C ALA A 290 60.02 -7.81 -55.46
N GLU A 291 61.01 -7.07 -54.95
CA GLU A 291 61.05 -6.59 -53.57
C GLU A 291 59.94 -5.56 -53.31
N GLN A 292 59.73 -4.61 -54.21
CA GLN A 292 58.69 -3.60 -54.10
C GLN A 292 57.30 -4.24 -54.03
N LEU A 293 57.02 -5.24 -54.87
CA LEU A 293 55.75 -5.98 -54.84
C LEU A 293 55.50 -6.62 -53.45
N ARG A 294 56.54 -7.21 -52.85
CA ARG A 294 56.45 -7.79 -51.50
C ARG A 294 56.25 -6.74 -50.43
N GLN A 295 56.88 -5.57 -50.58
CA GLN A 295 56.74 -4.46 -49.66
C GLN A 295 55.33 -3.85 -49.73
N ASP A 296 54.74 -3.72 -50.92
CA ASP A 296 53.37 -3.27 -51.13
C ASP A 296 52.37 -4.23 -50.48
N ASP A 297 52.57 -5.55 -50.63
CA ASP A 297 51.74 -6.57 -49.97
C ASP A 297 51.85 -6.48 -48.45
N LEU A 298 53.04 -6.26 -47.90
CA LEU A 298 53.25 -6.05 -46.47
C LEU A 298 52.56 -4.78 -45.97
N ILE A 299 52.62 -3.69 -46.72
CA ILE A 299 51.93 -2.42 -46.40
C ILE A 299 50.41 -2.66 -46.37
N LYS A 300 49.85 -3.36 -47.37
CA LYS A 300 48.42 -3.71 -47.40
C LYS A 300 48.02 -4.52 -46.16
N VAL A 301 48.80 -5.52 -45.76
CA VAL A 301 48.52 -6.34 -44.57
C VAL A 301 48.63 -5.53 -43.29
N ARG A 302 49.67 -4.69 -43.14
CA ARG A 302 49.84 -3.81 -41.98
C ARG A 302 48.69 -2.82 -41.85
N LEU A 303 48.25 -2.23 -42.96
CA LEU A 303 47.11 -1.31 -42.98
C LEU A 303 45.81 -2.03 -42.58
N LYS A 304 45.58 -3.26 -43.06
CA LYS A 304 44.47 -4.11 -42.59
C LYS A 304 44.56 -4.41 -41.09
N HIS A 305 45.74 -4.75 -40.58
CA HIS A 305 45.95 -5.01 -39.15
C HIS A 305 45.65 -3.77 -38.30
N ILE A 306 46.13 -2.59 -38.69
CA ILE A 306 45.84 -1.33 -38.01
C ILE A 306 44.34 -1.04 -38.01
N LYS A 307 43.66 -1.21 -39.15
CA LYS A 307 42.19 -1.03 -39.25
C LYS A 307 41.44 -1.98 -38.32
N LEU A 308 41.82 -3.26 -38.29
CA LEU A 308 41.21 -4.25 -37.41
C LEU A 308 41.45 -3.95 -35.94
N LYS A 309 42.67 -3.57 -35.56
CA LYS A 309 43.00 -3.17 -34.20
C LYS A 309 42.18 -1.96 -33.73
N LEU A 310 42.02 -0.96 -34.60
CA LEU A 310 41.16 0.18 -34.31
C LEU A 310 39.69 -0.24 -34.14
N LYS A 311 39.20 -1.16 -34.98
CA LYS A 311 37.82 -1.68 -34.85
C LYS A 311 37.63 -2.44 -33.54
N ILE A 312 38.60 -3.26 -33.13
CA ILE A 312 38.59 -3.96 -31.85
C ILE A 312 38.53 -2.95 -30.70
N HIS A 313 39.42 -1.95 -30.68
CA HIS A 313 39.42 -0.93 -29.62
C HIS A 313 38.08 -0.16 -29.54
N LYS A 314 37.44 0.14 -30.68
CA LYS A 314 36.11 0.78 -30.72
C LYS A 314 35.04 -0.12 -30.11
N LEU A 315 34.97 -1.38 -30.54
CA LEU A 315 34.00 -2.34 -30.01
C LEU A 315 34.22 -2.62 -28.52
N GLU A 316 35.46 -2.67 -28.06
CA GLU A 316 35.79 -2.80 -26.63
C GLU A 316 35.38 -1.56 -25.83
N ALA A 317 35.51 -0.36 -26.39
CA ALA A 317 35.04 0.87 -25.76
C ALA A 317 33.52 0.89 -25.66
N GLU A 318 32.82 0.60 -26.75
CA GLU A 318 31.36 0.47 -26.77
C GLU A 318 30.89 -0.57 -25.75
N LEU A 319 31.51 -1.75 -25.70
CA LEU A 319 31.16 -2.79 -24.73
C LEU A 319 31.34 -2.32 -23.27
N ARG A 320 32.44 -1.63 -22.97
CA ARG A 320 32.66 -1.07 -21.62
C ARG A 320 31.60 -0.05 -21.26
N ASP A 321 31.25 0.83 -22.19
CA ASP A 321 30.21 1.83 -21.98
C ASP A 321 28.86 1.13 -21.71
N TRP A 322 28.48 0.12 -22.51
CA TRP A 322 27.26 -0.67 -22.28
C TRP A 322 27.25 -1.37 -20.91
N GLU A 323 28.38 -1.93 -20.49
CA GLU A 323 28.49 -2.57 -19.18
C GLU A 323 28.36 -1.56 -18.03
N GLU A 324 28.96 -0.37 -18.15
CA GLU A 324 28.86 0.70 -17.16
C GLU A 324 27.42 1.22 -17.05
N HIS A 325 26.80 1.57 -18.18
CA HIS A 325 25.39 1.98 -18.20
C HIS A 325 24.46 0.89 -17.67
N GLY A 326 24.75 -0.38 -17.98
CA GLY A 326 24.01 -1.53 -17.46
C GLY A 326 24.14 -1.71 -15.95
N ARG A 327 25.35 -1.54 -15.41
CA ARG A 327 25.62 -1.57 -13.96
C ARG A 327 24.88 -0.44 -13.24
N ASP A 328 24.93 0.78 -13.76
CA ASP A 328 24.26 1.95 -13.18
C ASP A 328 22.74 1.81 -13.19
N THR A 329 22.19 1.31 -14.31
CA THR A 329 20.75 1.04 -14.43
C THR A 329 20.29 -0.02 -13.42
N LEU A 330 21.05 -1.11 -13.28
CA LEU A 330 20.73 -2.17 -12.32
C LEU A 330 20.87 -1.69 -10.88
N GLN A 331 21.88 -0.87 -10.59
CA GLN A 331 22.07 -0.27 -9.28
C GLN A 331 20.89 0.63 -8.90
N LEU A 332 20.43 1.48 -9.82
CA LEU A 332 19.28 2.34 -9.60
C LEU A 332 18.00 1.52 -9.33
N GLN A 333 17.77 0.45 -10.11
CA GLN A 333 16.64 -0.45 -9.89
C GLN A 333 16.71 -1.13 -8.52
N PHE A 334 17.91 -1.56 -8.10
CA PHE A 334 18.12 -2.17 -6.80
C PHE A 334 17.85 -1.20 -5.64
N GLU A 335 18.34 0.03 -5.74
CA GLU A 335 18.06 1.10 -4.77
C GLU A 335 16.56 1.41 -4.71
N GLN A 336 15.88 1.49 -5.85
CA GLN A 336 14.42 1.68 -5.92
C GLN A 336 13.67 0.54 -5.21
N LEU A 337 14.05 -0.72 -5.44
CA LEU A 337 13.45 -1.87 -4.77
C LEU A 337 13.70 -1.85 -3.25
N GLN A 338 14.87 -1.38 -2.80
CA GLN A 338 15.14 -1.21 -1.37
C GLN A 338 14.23 -0.15 -0.75
N VAL A 339 14.06 1.00 -1.40
CA VAL A 339 13.16 2.05 -0.92
C VAL A 339 11.73 1.54 -0.84
N GLN A 340 11.24 0.86 -1.88
CA GLN A 340 9.90 0.27 -1.89
C GLN A 340 9.71 -0.76 -0.77
N ARG A 341 10.69 -1.64 -0.55
CA ARG A 341 10.66 -2.62 0.55
C ARG A 341 10.60 -1.91 1.91
N LEU A 342 11.40 -0.87 2.09
CA LEU A 342 11.42 -0.11 3.33
C LEU A 342 10.07 0.57 3.60
N GLU A 343 9.43 1.13 2.57
CA GLU A 343 8.12 1.77 2.69
C GLU A 343 7.02 0.74 3.00
N GLN A 344 7.02 -0.41 2.32
CA GLN A 344 6.10 -1.51 2.62
C GLN A 344 6.25 -2.00 4.07
N LYS A 345 7.49 -2.12 4.55
CA LYS A 345 7.78 -2.50 5.94
C LYS A 345 7.23 -1.47 6.93
N LYS A 346 7.47 -0.18 6.70
CA LYS A 346 6.91 0.91 7.53
C LYS A 346 5.39 0.87 7.56
N GLN A 347 4.74 0.59 6.42
CA GLN A 347 3.29 0.51 6.35
C GLN A 347 2.75 -0.70 7.12
N ALA A 348 3.41 -1.85 7.01
CA ALA A 348 3.05 -3.05 7.79
C ALA A 348 3.22 -2.80 9.30
N GLU A 349 4.28 -2.09 9.71
CA GLU A 349 4.50 -1.70 11.11
C GLU A 349 3.37 -0.79 11.62
N LYS A 350 3.00 0.26 10.87
CA LYS A 350 1.84 1.13 11.21
C LYS A 350 0.55 0.34 11.38
N GLN A 351 0.24 -0.56 10.43
CA GLN A 351 -0.95 -1.41 10.50
C GLN A 351 -0.90 -2.34 11.73
N SER A 352 0.27 -2.91 12.05
CA SER A 352 0.43 -3.76 13.22
C SER A 352 0.20 -2.99 14.53
N GLU A 353 0.65 -1.74 14.62
CA GLU A 353 0.42 -0.88 15.77
C GLU A 353 -1.06 -0.51 15.91
N GLU A 354 -1.74 -0.21 14.80
CA GLU A 354 -3.17 0.06 14.78
C GLU A 354 -3.99 -1.15 15.20
N LEU A 355 -3.65 -2.35 14.70
CA LEU A 355 -4.27 -3.60 15.11
C LEU A 355 -4.07 -3.86 16.61
N LEU A 356 -2.86 -3.62 17.14
CA LEU A 356 -2.59 -3.77 18.57
C LEU A 356 -3.40 -2.77 19.41
N LYS A 357 -3.54 -1.51 18.96
CA LYS A 357 -4.40 -0.51 19.62
C LYS A 357 -5.86 -0.97 19.62
N LEU A 358 -6.36 -1.53 18.51
CA LEU A 358 -7.72 -2.03 18.42
C LEU A 358 -7.94 -3.25 19.33
N GLN A 359 -6.99 -4.18 19.36
CA GLN A 359 -7.02 -5.34 20.26
C GLN A 359 -7.08 -4.90 21.73
N LYS A 360 -6.28 -3.90 22.13
CA LYS A 360 -6.34 -3.32 23.48
C LYS A 360 -7.73 -2.73 23.79
N LYS A 361 -8.31 -1.95 22.87
CA LYS A 361 -9.66 -1.40 23.02
C LYS A 361 -10.73 -2.49 23.17
N MET A 362 -10.61 -3.57 22.38
CA MET A 362 -11.51 -4.72 22.46
C MET A 362 -11.39 -5.41 23.82
N SER A 363 -10.18 -5.67 24.31
CA SER A 363 -9.95 -6.25 25.64
C SER A 363 -10.55 -5.38 26.76
N SER A 364 -10.31 -4.07 26.74
CA SER A 364 -10.91 -3.15 27.73
C SER A 364 -12.44 -3.12 27.66
N SER A 365 -13.01 -3.22 26.46
CA SER A 365 -14.47 -3.28 26.27
C SER A 365 -15.05 -4.59 26.80
N LEU A 366 -14.36 -5.72 26.60
CA LEU A 366 -14.73 -7.02 27.15
C LEU A 366 -14.68 -7.02 28.68
N GLU A 367 -13.66 -6.39 29.28
CA GLU A 367 -13.56 -6.20 30.73
C GLU A 367 -14.74 -5.37 31.26
N LEU A 368 -15.08 -4.25 30.60
CA LEU A 368 -16.23 -3.44 30.97
C LEU A 368 -17.55 -4.23 30.85
N LEU A 369 -17.73 -5.00 29.77
CA LEU A 369 -18.90 -5.86 29.59
C LEU A 369 -18.99 -6.92 30.69
N SER A 370 -17.86 -7.51 31.09
CA SER A 370 -17.81 -8.45 32.22
C SER A 370 -18.26 -7.78 33.51
N ASN A 371 -17.74 -6.58 33.81
CA ASN A 371 -18.13 -5.81 34.99
C ASN A 371 -19.63 -5.44 34.99
N ILE A 372 -20.18 -5.07 33.83
CA ILE A 372 -21.62 -4.78 33.68
C ILE A 372 -22.45 -6.04 33.89
N LYS A 373 -22.03 -7.18 33.31
CA LYS A 373 -22.70 -8.47 33.48
C LYS A 373 -22.74 -8.89 34.95
N GLU A 374 -21.64 -8.71 35.67
CA GLU A 374 -21.56 -9.01 37.10
C GLU A 374 -22.51 -8.10 37.92
N LYS A 375 -22.49 -6.78 37.70
CA LYS A 375 -23.40 -5.84 38.38
C LYS A 375 -24.87 -6.16 38.10
N LEU A 376 -25.20 -6.52 36.86
CA LEU A 376 -26.55 -6.92 36.47
C LEU A 376 -26.96 -8.19 37.22
N PHE A 377 -26.08 -9.18 37.29
CA PHE A 377 -26.33 -10.41 38.05
C PHE A 377 -26.63 -10.10 39.53
N TRP A 378 -25.78 -9.29 40.19
CA TRP A 378 -26.01 -8.87 41.57
C TRP A 378 -27.34 -8.14 41.76
N SER A 379 -27.64 -7.17 40.89
CA SER A 379 -28.91 -6.44 40.94
C SER A 379 -30.12 -7.36 40.75
N GLN A 380 -30.04 -8.32 39.83
CA GLN A 380 -31.10 -9.30 39.61
C GLN A 380 -31.31 -10.19 40.83
N THR A 381 -30.23 -10.66 41.47
CA THR A 381 -30.32 -11.45 42.70
C THR A 381 -30.92 -10.63 43.85
N GLU A 382 -30.58 -9.34 43.97
CA GLU A 382 -31.17 -8.45 44.98
C GLU A 382 -32.66 -8.22 44.72
N ILE A 383 -33.06 -7.95 43.47
CA ILE A 383 -34.47 -7.81 43.09
C ILE A 383 -35.25 -9.07 43.49
N GLN A 384 -34.69 -10.26 43.22
CA GLN A 384 -35.33 -11.52 43.58
C GLN A 384 -35.51 -11.65 45.10
N ALA A 385 -34.45 -11.37 45.88
CA ALA A 385 -34.54 -11.38 47.34
C ALA A 385 -35.57 -10.36 47.88
N LYS A 386 -35.66 -9.17 47.29
CA LYS A 386 -36.66 -8.16 47.66
C LYS A 386 -38.09 -8.59 47.31
N ARG A 387 -38.29 -9.29 46.19
CA ARG A 387 -39.59 -9.85 45.81
C ARG A 387 -40.03 -10.93 46.80
N GLU A 388 -39.11 -11.78 47.26
CA GLU A 388 -39.38 -12.77 48.29
C GLU A 388 -39.76 -12.12 49.63
N GLN A 389 -39.01 -11.09 50.05
CA GLN A 389 -39.35 -10.29 51.24
C GLN A 389 -40.73 -9.63 51.13
N LEU A 390 -41.07 -9.08 49.95
CA LEU A 390 -42.37 -8.49 49.70
C LEU A 390 -43.48 -9.54 49.81
N ALA A 391 -43.31 -10.72 49.20
CA ALA A 391 -44.28 -11.80 49.26
C ALA A 391 -44.50 -12.29 50.70
N GLU A 392 -43.44 -12.38 51.52
CA GLU A 392 -43.57 -12.71 52.94
C GLU A 392 -44.39 -11.65 53.70
N VAL A 393 -44.09 -10.37 53.48
CA VAL A 393 -44.83 -9.27 54.12
C VAL A 393 -46.30 -9.29 53.67
N GLU A 394 -46.58 -9.46 52.39
CA GLU A 394 -47.95 -9.59 51.87
C GLU A 394 -48.70 -10.76 52.52
N ALA A 395 -48.04 -11.91 52.68
CA ALA A 395 -48.60 -13.06 53.40
C ALA A 395 -48.85 -12.76 54.89
N THR A 396 -47.97 -12.02 55.56
CA THR A 396 -48.22 -11.58 56.95
C THR A 396 -49.40 -10.61 57.04
N VAL A 397 -49.54 -9.69 56.08
CA VAL A 397 -50.64 -8.73 56.01
C VAL A 397 -51.96 -9.44 55.74
N ALA A 398 -52.00 -10.40 54.81
CA ALA A 398 -53.16 -11.24 54.56
C ALA A 398 -53.60 -11.98 55.83
N ARG A 399 -52.67 -12.67 56.51
CA ARG A 399 -52.93 -13.33 57.81
C ARG A 399 -53.50 -12.37 58.87
N LYS A 400 -52.93 -11.16 58.99
CA LYS A 400 -53.41 -10.13 59.92
C LYS A 400 -54.81 -9.61 59.55
N ARG A 401 -55.11 -9.43 58.25
CA ARG A 401 -56.45 -9.04 57.75
C ARG A 401 -57.49 -10.11 58.06
N ASP A 402 -57.15 -11.39 57.88
CA ASP A 402 -58.03 -12.51 58.21
C ASP A 402 -58.30 -12.57 59.72
N LEU A 403 -57.26 -12.44 60.54
CA LEU A 403 -57.38 -12.40 62.00
C LEU A 403 -58.28 -11.23 62.44
N LEU A 404 -58.06 -10.02 61.92
CA LEU A 404 -58.88 -8.85 62.22
C LEU A 404 -60.35 -9.09 61.84
N THR A 405 -60.60 -9.71 60.68
CA THR A 405 -61.95 -10.05 60.22
C THR A 405 -62.63 -11.04 61.17
N ARG A 406 -61.93 -12.11 61.57
CA ARG A 406 -62.42 -13.08 62.56
C ARG A 406 -62.72 -12.42 63.91
N THR A 407 -61.84 -11.56 64.41
CA THR A 407 -62.04 -10.83 65.67
C THR A 407 -63.22 -9.86 65.59
N LYS A 408 -63.37 -9.11 64.48
CA LYS A 408 -64.55 -8.26 64.25
C LYS A 408 -65.85 -9.06 64.23
N GLN A 409 -65.85 -10.23 63.58
CA GLN A 409 -67.00 -11.13 63.58
C GLN A 409 -67.32 -11.67 64.97
N ALA A 410 -66.32 -12.08 65.76
CA ALA A 410 -66.49 -12.53 67.14
C ALA A 410 -67.06 -11.42 68.03
N ARG A 411 -66.51 -10.21 67.95
CA ARG A 411 -67.06 -9.02 68.62
C ARG A 411 -68.52 -8.78 68.23
N ASN A 412 -68.84 -8.82 66.93
CA ASN A 412 -70.23 -8.61 66.46
C ASN A 412 -71.17 -9.73 66.97
N ARG A 413 -70.71 -10.97 67.08
CA ARG A 413 -71.47 -12.07 67.70
C ARG A 413 -71.75 -11.76 69.17
N LEU A 414 -70.72 -11.45 69.95
CA LEU A 414 -70.85 -11.07 71.36
C LEU A 414 -71.76 -9.85 71.56
N GLN A 415 -71.67 -8.85 70.69
CA GLN A 415 -72.57 -7.68 70.74
C GLN A 415 -74.02 -8.07 70.51
N ARG A 416 -74.30 -8.95 69.52
CA ARG A 416 -75.64 -9.48 69.28
C ARG A 416 -76.14 -10.33 70.44
N ASP A 417 -75.30 -11.19 71.00
CA ASP A 417 -75.67 -12.04 72.13
C ASP A 417 -75.91 -11.21 73.40
N ASN A 418 -75.11 -10.17 73.64
CA ASN A 418 -75.33 -9.21 74.71
C ASN A 418 -76.65 -8.44 74.55
N GLN A 419 -76.96 -8.03 73.31
CA GLN A 419 -78.23 -7.37 72.99
C GLN A 419 -79.43 -8.31 73.23
N ARG A 420 -79.35 -9.57 72.77
CA ARG A 420 -80.36 -10.60 73.04
C ARG A 420 -80.52 -10.88 74.52
N LEU A 421 -79.42 -10.95 75.27
CA LEU A 421 -79.49 -11.16 76.72
C LEU A 421 -80.19 -9.98 77.40
N LYS A 422 -79.89 -8.74 77.00
CA LYS A 422 -80.61 -7.55 77.50
C LYS A 422 -82.11 -7.61 77.19
N GLU A 423 -82.48 -8.06 76.00
CA GLU A 423 -83.88 -8.27 75.60
C GLU A 423 -84.55 -9.37 76.45
N CYS A 424 -83.91 -10.52 76.64
CA CYS A 424 -84.42 -11.62 77.48
C CYS A 424 -84.52 -11.26 78.96
N CYS A 425 -83.62 -10.41 79.48
CA CYS A 425 -83.66 -9.96 80.86
C CYS A 425 -84.86 -9.05 81.18
N GLY A 426 -85.60 -8.53 80.18
CA GLY A 426 -86.85 -7.80 80.38
C GLY A 426 -86.79 -6.79 81.55
N LEU A 427 -87.71 -6.91 82.50
CA LEU A 427 -87.78 -6.06 83.70
C LEU A 427 -86.58 -6.27 84.64
N LEU A 428 -86.03 -7.48 84.74
CA LEU A 428 -84.84 -7.79 85.57
C LEU A 428 -83.59 -7.02 85.12
N GLY A 429 -83.52 -6.64 83.84
CA GLY A 429 -82.43 -5.82 83.30
C GLY A 429 -82.53 -4.34 83.67
N ASN A 430 -83.71 -3.87 84.08
CA ASN A 430 -83.95 -2.47 84.45
C ASN A 430 -84.32 -2.37 85.94
N ARG A 431 -83.31 -2.18 86.78
CA ARG A 431 -83.46 -2.11 88.24
C ARG A 431 -84.47 -1.07 88.70
N VAL A 432 -84.57 0.06 88.00
CA VAL A 432 -85.50 1.14 88.38
C VAL A 432 -86.94 0.69 88.17
N LEU A 433 -87.24 0.17 86.97
CA LEU A 433 -88.57 -0.32 86.65
C LEU A 433 -88.96 -1.55 87.47
N LEU A 434 -88.00 -2.42 87.81
CA LEU A 434 -88.24 -3.57 88.68
C LEU A 434 -88.58 -3.11 90.11
N ARG A 435 -87.84 -2.13 90.63
CA ARG A 435 -88.11 -1.55 91.95
C ARG A 435 -89.47 -0.88 92.01
N ASP A 436 -89.84 -0.12 90.99
CA ASP A 436 -91.17 0.47 90.88
C ASP A 436 -92.25 -0.63 90.85
N PHE A 437 -92.02 -1.73 90.13
CA PHE A 437 -92.96 -2.85 90.12
C PHE A 437 -93.08 -3.51 91.50
N GLU A 438 -91.96 -3.79 92.18
CA GLU A 438 -91.95 -4.28 93.57
C GLU A 438 -92.74 -3.34 94.49
N ASP A 439 -92.44 -2.04 94.44
CA ASP A 439 -93.10 -1.04 95.28
C ASP A 439 -94.61 -0.92 94.93
N THR A 440 -95.03 -1.10 93.67
CA THR A 440 -96.45 -1.15 93.28
C THR A 440 -97.16 -2.41 93.76
N VAL A 441 -96.47 -3.57 93.74
CA VAL A 441 -97.02 -4.83 94.28
C VAL A 441 -97.19 -4.71 95.79
N ASP A 442 -96.15 -4.24 96.51
CA ASP A 442 -96.20 -3.98 97.94
C ASP A 442 -97.34 -3.02 98.30
N ALA A 443 -97.51 -1.94 97.53
CA ALA A 443 -98.61 -0.99 97.71
C ALA A 443 -99.99 -1.62 97.44
N SER A 444 -100.10 -2.52 96.46
CA SER A 444 -101.33 -3.23 96.14
C SER A 444 -101.72 -4.26 97.19
N ASP A 445 -100.74 -4.97 97.77
CA ASP A 445 -100.94 -5.92 98.85
C ASP A 445 -101.40 -5.19 100.12
N LEU A 446 -100.79 -4.05 100.44
CA LEU A 446 -101.25 -3.18 101.53
C LEU A 446 -102.70 -2.72 101.32
N LEU A 447 -103.06 -2.31 100.10
CA LEU A 447 -104.44 -1.94 99.76
C LEU A 447 -105.40 -3.14 99.91
N GLY A 448 -104.96 -4.35 99.51
CA GLY A 448 -105.69 -5.60 99.66
C GLY A 448 -105.95 -5.93 101.13
N GLU A 449 -104.94 -5.82 101.99
CA GLU A 449 -105.09 -5.97 103.45
C GLU A 449 -106.06 -4.93 104.03
N GLN A 450 -105.99 -3.68 103.59
CA GLN A 450 -106.95 -2.64 104.00
C GLN A 450 -108.39 -2.98 103.59
N LEU A 451 -108.57 -3.50 102.38
CA LEU A 451 -109.87 -3.90 101.86
C LEU A 451 -110.43 -5.10 102.62
N GLU A 452 -109.59 -6.08 102.95
CA GLU A 452 -109.99 -7.23 103.75
C GLU A 452 -110.32 -6.82 105.19
N ASN A 453 -109.55 -5.93 105.79
CA ASN A 453 -109.87 -5.31 107.08
C ASN A 453 -111.22 -4.54 107.04
N LEU A 454 -111.51 -3.84 105.94
CA LEU A 454 -112.80 -3.18 105.74
C LEU A 454 -113.95 -4.17 105.56
N LYS A 455 -113.76 -5.28 104.86
CA LYS A 455 -114.75 -6.37 104.78
C LYS A 455 -114.98 -7.03 106.14
N CYS A 456 -113.92 -7.28 106.92
CA CYS A 456 -114.03 -7.78 108.28
C CYS A 456 -114.84 -6.81 109.16
N ARG A 457 -114.57 -5.50 109.07
CA ARG A 457 -115.37 -4.47 109.76
C ARG A 457 -116.81 -4.38 109.24
N GLN A 458 -117.04 -4.53 107.94
CA GLN A 458 -118.39 -4.58 107.36
C GLN A 458 -119.14 -5.82 107.86
N ALA A 459 -118.46 -6.96 107.96
CA ALA A 459 -119.00 -8.18 108.55
C ALA A 459 -119.31 -7.98 110.04
N GLU A 460 -118.46 -7.29 110.81
CA GLU A 460 -118.72 -6.91 112.20
C GLU A 460 -119.90 -5.93 112.36
N ILE A 461 -120.04 -4.97 111.45
CA ILE A 461 -121.18 -4.02 111.42
C ILE A 461 -122.48 -4.74 111.01
N ALA A 462 -122.42 -5.67 110.06
CA ALA A 462 -123.53 -6.56 109.71
C ALA A 462 -123.91 -7.49 110.88
N PHE A 463 -122.93 -7.92 111.69
CA PHE A 463 -123.16 -8.73 112.89
C PHE A 463 -123.76 -7.93 114.06
N SER A 464 -123.40 -6.64 114.19
CA SER A 464 -123.89 -5.75 115.26
C SER A 464 -125.23 -5.08 114.96
N SER A 465 -125.61 -4.93 113.69
CA SER A 465 -126.91 -4.41 113.25
C SER A 465 -128.05 -5.45 113.22
N GLY A 466 -127.74 -6.74 113.44
CA GLY A 466 -128.73 -7.82 113.52
C GLY A 466 -129.31 -8.10 114.91
N ARG A 467 -128.90 -7.39 115.98
CA ARG A 467 -129.28 -7.70 117.37
C ARG A 467 -130.26 -6.70 117.99
N TRP A 468 -131.25 -6.24 117.23
CA TRP A 468 -132.41 -5.52 117.76
C TRP A 468 -133.71 -6.10 117.17
N LYS A 469 -134.35 -7.04 117.90
CA LYS A 469 -135.78 -7.06 118.28
C LYS A 469 -136.35 -8.47 118.49
N LYS A 470 -136.76 -8.76 119.74
CA LYS A 470 -138.11 -9.20 120.19
C LYS A 470 -138.21 -9.12 121.76
N PRO A 471 -139.41 -9.09 122.39
CA PRO A 471 -139.76 -8.06 123.39
C PRO A 471 -140.29 -8.55 124.78
N GLN A 472 -140.48 -7.55 125.69
CA GLN A 472 -141.19 -7.45 127.01
C GLN A 472 -140.52 -7.97 128.30
N THR A 473 -140.20 -7.06 129.26
CA THR A 473 -140.94 -6.79 130.53
C THR A 473 -140.25 -5.70 131.39
N THR A 474 -141.09 -4.85 132.01
CA THR A 474 -140.90 -3.68 132.90
C THR A 474 -140.17 -2.45 132.36
#